data_AF-A0A9C7GBJ5-F1
#
_entry.id   AF-A0A9C7GBJ5-F1
#
_cell.length_a   1.000
_cell.length_b   1.000
_cell.length_c   1.000
_cell.angle_alpha   90.00
_cell.angle_beta   90.00
_cell.angle_gamma   90.00
#
_symmetry.space_group_name_H-M   'P 1'
#
loop_
_entity.id
_entity.type
_entity.pdbx_description
1 polymer ?
#
loop_
_entity_poly.entity_id
_entity_poly.type
_entity_poly.pdbx_seq_one_letter_code
_entity_poly.pdbx_strand_id
1 'polypeptide(L)'
;MKNQKGFTLIEMMIVLMIISVLLIITVPNVTKHNASINNKGCEAYIKMVQAQVQAYEMDKQEVPTTIQQLIDAGYLKSNKSTCGKDKVLTISPSGEVTKSDSSS
;
A
#
# COMPACT_ATOMS: atom_id res chain seq x y z
N MET A 1 7.59 -55.56 -24.71
CA MET A 1 7.05 -54.30 -25.27
C MET A 1 6.58 -53.44 -24.10
N LYS A 2 7.14 -52.24 -23.93
CA LYS A 2 6.87 -51.37 -22.79
C LYS A 2 5.45 -50.80 -22.91
N ASN A 3 4.56 -51.14 -21.97
CA ASN A 3 3.23 -50.57 -21.82
C ASN A 3 3.34 -49.08 -21.48
N GLN A 4 3.34 -48.22 -22.49
CA GLN A 4 3.14 -46.79 -22.31
C GLN A 4 1.65 -46.54 -22.15
N LYS A 5 1.14 -46.70 -20.93
CA LYS A 5 -0.20 -46.22 -20.56
C LYS A 5 -0.12 -44.69 -20.52
N GLY A 6 -0.28 -44.07 -21.69
CA GLY A 6 -0.33 -42.62 -21.83
C GLY A 6 -1.57 -42.06 -21.17
N PHE A 7 -1.40 -40.90 -20.52
CA PHE A 7 -2.47 -40.06 -19.99
C PHE A 7 -3.64 -39.98 -20.96
N THR A 8 -4.85 -40.21 -20.46
CA THR A 8 -6.05 -40.04 -21.28
C THR A 8 -6.40 -38.56 -21.40
N LEU A 9 -7.03 -38.16 -22.51
CA LEU A 9 -7.50 -36.78 -22.68
C LEU A 9 -8.42 -36.33 -21.54
N ILE A 10 -9.26 -37.26 -21.04
CA ILE A 10 -10.16 -37.04 -19.91
C ILE A 10 -9.39 -36.67 -18.63
N GLU A 11 -8.26 -37.33 -18.39
CA GLU A 11 -7.41 -37.07 -17.23
C GLU A 11 -6.85 -35.64 -17.25
N MET A 12 -6.40 -35.18 -18.42
CA MET A 12 -5.96 -33.79 -18.61
C MET A 12 -7.11 -32.77 -18.43
N MET A 13 -8.33 -33.10 -18.87
CA MET A 13 -9.48 -32.20 -18.69
C MET A 13 -9.86 -32.01 -17.22
N ILE A 14 -9.84 -33.09 -16.43
CA ILE A 14 -10.14 -33.02 -14.99
C ILE A 14 -9.07 -32.19 -14.27
N VAL A 15 -7.79 -32.35 -14.64
CA VAL A 15 -6.69 -31.56 -14.06
C VAL A 15 -6.87 -30.06 -14.36
N LEU A 16 -7.19 -29.68 -15.59
CA LEU A 16 -7.42 -28.28 -15.96
C LEU A 16 -8.65 -27.70 -15.26
N MET A 17 -9.71 -28.49 -15.10
CA MET A 17 -10.91 -28.10 -14.33
C MET A 17 -10.54 -27.76 -12.88
N ILE A 18 -9.78 -28.64 -12.19
CA ILE A 18 -9.37 -28.41 -10.81
C ILE A 18 -8.48 -27.16 -10.70
N ILE A 19 -7.49 -26.99 -11.59
CA ILE A 19 -6.61 -25.81 -11.59
C ILE A 19 -7.43 -24.52 -11.78
N SER A 20 -8.42 -24.52 -12.67
CA SER A 20 -9.27 -23.35 -12.91
C SER A 20 -10.04 -22.91 -11.65
N VAL A 21 -10.60 -23.86 -10.90
CA VAL A 21 -11.33 -23.59 -9.65
C VAL A 21 -10.38 -23.05 -8.58
N LEU A 22 -9.18 -23.63 -8.45
CA LEU A 22 -8.16 -23.15 -7.51
C LEU A 22 -7.72 -21.72 -7.82
N LEU A 23 -7.55 -21.35 -9.10
CA LEU A 23 -7.19 -19.98 -9.49
C LEU A 23 -8.30 -18.97 -9.15
N ILE A 24 -9.58 -19.31 -9.40
CA ILE A 24 -10.72 -18.45 -9.07
C ILE A 24 -10.82 -18.19 -7.56
N ILE A 25 -10.48 -19.16 -6.71
CA ILE A 25 -10.47 -18.99 -5.25
C ILE A 25 -9.24 -18.17 -4.78
N THR A 26 -8.09 -18.35 -5.45
CA THR A 26 -6.82 -17.72 -5.05
C THR A 26 -6.77 -16.22 -5.39
N VAL A 27 -7.24 -15.82 -6.57
CA VAL A 27 -7.23 -14.41 -7.05
C VAL A 27 -7.94 -13.42 -6.09
N PRO A 28 -9.19 -13.67 -5.63
CA PRO A 28 -9.88 -12.76 -4.73
C PRO A 28 -9.22 -12.69 -3.34
N ASN A 29 -8.56 -13.76 -2.90
CA ASN A 29 -7.85 -13.79 -1.62
C ASN A 29 -6.59 -12.91 -1.64
N VAL A 30 -5.78 -13.01 -2.70
CA VAL A 30 -4.55 -12.21 -2.87
C VAL A 30 -4.85 -10.70 -2.98
N THR A 31 -5.95 -10.34 -3.65
CA THR A 31 -6.30 -8.92 -3.87
C THR A 31 -6.66 -8.20 -2.57
N LYS A 32 -7.34 -8.86 -1.63
CA LYS A 32 -7.72 -8.27 -0.33
C LYS A 32 -6.54 -8.01 0.60
N HIS A 33 -5.53 -8.88 0.59
CA HIS A 33 -4.33 -8.69 1.42
C HIS A 33 -3.49 -7.49 0.97
N ASN A 34 -3.39 -7.24 -0.33
CA ASN A 34 -2.66 -6.07 -0.84
C ASN A 34 -3.25 -4.75 -0.34
N ALA A 35 -4.58 -4.59 -0.34
CA ALA A 35 -5.23 -3.38 0.16
C ALA A 35 -5.00 -3.15 1.67
N SER A 36 -5.07 -4.22 2.48
CA SER A 36 -4.83 -4.13 3.91
C SER A 36 -3.36 -3.77 4.24
N ILE A 37 -2.40 -4.34 3.52
CA ILE A 37 -0.97 -4.04 3.68
C ILE A 37 -0.69 -2.57 3.34
N ASN A 38 -1.25 -2.05 2.24
CA ASN A 38 -1.09 -0.64 1.88
C ASN A 38 -1.68 0.30 2.94
N ASN A 39 -2.84 -0.03 3.52
CA ASN A 39 -3.44 0.77 4.58
C ASN A 39 -2.59 0.79 5.86
N LYS A 40 -2.08 -0.36 6.30
CA LYS A 40 -1.18 -0.45 7.47
C LYS A 40 0.13 0.30 7.24
N GLY A 41 0.73 0.15 6.06
CA GLY A 41 1.93 0.89 5.66
C GLY A 41 1.70 2.40 5.64
N CYS A 42 0.55 2.85 5.14
CA CYS A 42 0.18 4.26 5.16
C CYS A 42 -0.05 4.79 6.58
N GLU A 43 -0.71 4.03 7.45
CA GLU A 43 -0.91 4.45 8.85
C GLU A 43 0.43 4.59 9.59
N ALA A 44 1.36 3.65 9.41
CA ALA A 44 2.71 3.75 9.96
C ALA A 44 3.45 4.99 9.40
N TYR A 45 3.26 5.27 8.10
CA TYR A 45 3.86 6.44 7.47
C TYR A 45 3.31 7.75 8.03
N ILE A 46 2.00 7.86 8.28
CA ILE A 46 1.40 9.03 8.93
C ILE A 46 1.97 9.25 10.32
N LYS A 47 2.13 8.18 11.12
CA LYS A 47 2.74 8.30 12.45
C LYS A 47 4.19 8.79 12.37
N MET A 48 4.95 8.32 11.37
CA MET A 48 6.30 8.83 11.12
C MET A 48 6.27 10.32 10.75
N VAL A 49 5.41 10.73 9.81
CA VAL A 49 5.31 12.14 9.38
C VAL A 49 4.84 13.02 10.54
N GLN A 50 3.89 12.57 11.35
CA GLN A 50 3.43 13.27 12.55
C GLN A 50 4.56 13.52 13.54
N ALA A 51 5.43 12.53 13.76
CA ALA A 51 6.61 12.71 14.61
C ALA A 51 7.57 13.77 14.04
N GLN A 52 7.71 13.83 12.71
CA GLN A 52 8.52 14.86 12.05
C GLN A 52 7.89 16.25 12.10
N VAL A 53 6.56 16.34 12.00
CA VAL A 53 5.82 17.59 12.22
C VAL A 53 6.04 18.11 13.63
N GLN A 54 5.94 17.23 14.63
CA GLN A 54 6.21 17.58 16.03
C GLN A 54 7.66 18.00 16.25
N ALA A 55 8.62 17.33 15.61
CA ALA A 55 10.03 17.72 15.68
C ALA A 55 10.25 19.13 15.08
N TYR A 56 9.64 19.42 13.93
CA TYR A 56 9.68 20.74 13.32
C TYR A 56 9.03 21.80 14.23
N GLU A 57 7.89 21.49 14.84
CA GLU A 57 7.20 22.39 15.76
C GLU A 57 8.06 22.69 17.00
N MET A 58 8.77 21.70 17.55
CA MET A 58 9.70 21.92 18.66
C MET A 58 10.89 22.81 18.27
N ASP A 59 11.46 22.61 17.08
CA ASP A 59 12.66 23.31 16.64
C ASP A 59 12.37 24.74 16.13
N LYS A 60 11.22 24.94 15.50
CA LYS A 60 10.83 26.22 14.86
C LYS A 60 9.75 26.99 15.63
N GLN A 61 9.14 26.39 16.65
CA GLN A 61 7.95 26.90 17.35
C GLN A 61 6.80 27.25 16.39
N GLU A 62 6.78 26.61 15.22
CA GLU A 62 5.80 26.86 14.16
C GLU A 62 5.32 25.53 13.61
N VAL A 63 4.00 25.42 13.40
CA VAL A 63 3.41 24.23 12.80
C VAL A 63 3.59 24.32 11.28
N PRO A 64 4.20 23.32 10.63
CA PRO A 64 4.31 23.32 9.19
C PRO A 64 2.93 23.16 8.55
N THR A 65 2.63 24.01 7.58
CA THR A 65 1.35 24.03 6.84
C THR A 65 1.37 23.10 5.62
N THR A 66 2.55 22.71 5.16
CA THR A 66 2.71 21.85 3.97
C THR A 66 3.80 20.80 4.17
N ILE A 67 3.62 19.64 3.54
CA ILE A 67 4.65 18.58 3.47
C ILE A 67 5.95 19.12 2.84
N GLN A 68 5.84 20.11 1.94
CA GLN A 68 6.99 20.73 1.29
C GLN A 68 7.90 21.46 2.29
N GLN A 69 7.33 22.15 3.30
CA GLN A 69 8.12 22.79 4.35
C GLN A 69 8.95 21.77 5.14
N LEU A 70 8.44 20.56 5.36
CA LEU A 70 9.23 19.49 6.00
C LEU A 70 10.32 18.94 5.09
N ILE A 71 10.10 18.93 3.77
CA ILE A 71 11.12 18.51 2.79
C ILE A 71 12.24 19.55 2.74
N ASP A 72 11.88 20.83 2.62
CA ASP A 72 12.82 21.94 2.51
C ASP A 72 13.63 22.12 3.80
N ALA A 73 13.01 21.87 4.95
CA ALA A 73 13.69 21.87 6.25
C ALA A 73 14.44 20.56 6.56
N GLY A 74 14.41 19.57 5.68
CA GLY A 74 15.18 18.31 5.80
C GLY A 74 14.58 17.24 6.72
N TYR A 75 13.35 17.43 7.20
CA TYR A 75 12.63 16.47 8.06
C TYR A 75 12.01 15.31 7.27
N LEU A 76 11.74 15.51 5.97
CA LEU A 76 11.24 14.50 5.05
C LEU A 76 12.06 14.44 3.75
N LYS A 77 12.14 13.25 3.14
CA LYS A 77 12.75 13.08 1.82
C LYS A 77 11.72 13.39 0.73
N SER A 78 12.12 14.10 -0.32
CA SER A 78 11.25 14.62 -1.39
C SER A 78 10.42 13.58 -2.15
N ASN A 79 10.74 12.29 -2.02
CA ASN A 79 10.13 11.20 -2.78
C ASN A 79 9.01 10.45 -2.00
N LYS A 80 8.44 11.04 -0.95
CA LYS A 80 7.38 10.38 -0.15
C LYS A 80 6.24 11.32 0.25
N SER A 81 5.64 12.04 -0.69
CA SER A 81 4.40 12.81 -0.43
C SER A 81 3.13 11.94 -0.45
N THR A 82 3.24 10.67 -0.86
CA THR A 82 2.12 9.75 -1.02
C THR A 82 2.29 8.49 -0.19
N CYS A 83 1.17 7.91 0.26
CA CYS A 83 1.14 6.64 0.96
C CYS A 83 0.26 5.62 0.19
N GLY A 84 0.86 4.53 -0.31
CA GLY A 84 0.13 3.55 -1.12
C GLY A 84 -0.24 4.05 -2.52
N LYS A 85 -1.31 3.49 -3.12
CA LYS A 85 -1.84 3.93 -4.42
C LYS A 85 -2.57 5.27 -4.25
N ASP A 86 -1.87 6.36 -4.56
CA ASP A 86 -2.40 7.69 -4.83
C ASP A 86 -2.92 8.51 -3.63
N LYS A 87 -2.85 8.03 -2.39
CA LYS A 87 -3.27 8.86 -1.24
C LYS A 87 -2.23 9.93 -0.93
N VAL A 88 -2.58 11.20 -1.15
CA VAL A 88 -1.75 12.36 -0.81
C VAL A 88 -1.88 12.66 0.68
N LEU A 89 -0.76 12.96 1.34
CA LEU A 89 -0.79 13.41 2.73
C LEU A 89 -0.98 14.93 2.79
N THR A 90 -1.93 15.37 3.61
CA THR A 90 -2.18 16.79 3.90
C THR A 90 -1.98 17.07 5.38
N ILE A 91 -1.35 18.21 5.69
CA ILE A 91 -1.17 18.67 7.07
C ILE A 91 -2.26 19.70 7.35
N SER A 92 -3.07 19.45 8.38
CA SER A 92 -4.08 20.40 8.86
C SER A 92 -3.40 21.58 9.59
N PRO A 93 -4.05 22.76 9.69
CA PRO A 93 -3.50 23.90 10.43
C PRO A 93 -3.25 23.63 11.92
N SER A 94 -3.83 22.56 12.46
CA SER A 94 -3.64 22.05 13.82
C SER A 94 -2.41 21.14 13.98
N GLY A 95 -1.65 20.88 12.92
CA GLY A 95 -0.48 20.00 12.92
C GLY A 95 -0.81 18.52 12.77
N GLU A 96 -2.06 18.16 12.47
CA GLU A 96 -2.48 16.78 12.27
C GLU A 96 -2.30 16.33 10.81
N VAL A 97 -1.63 15.19 10.62
CA VAL A 97 -1.39 14.60 9.30
C VAL A 97 -2.56 13.70 8.91
N THR A 98 -3.31 14.10 7.89
CA THR A 98 -4.49 13.38 7.41
C THR A 98 -4.27 12.81 5.99
N LYS A 99 -4.97 11.72 5.67
CA LYS A 99 -5.02 11.15 4.32
C LYS A 99 -6.07 11.93 3.53
N SER A 100 -5.70 12.58 2.43
CA SER A 100 -6.70 12.92 1.41
C SER A 100 -6.79 11.73 0.46
N ASP A 101 -7.91 11.03 0.49
CA ASP A 101 -8.22 10.04 -0.53
C ASP A 101 -8.47 10.82 -1.83
N SER A 102 -7.48 10.90 -2.71
CA SER A 102 -7.71 11.32 -4.11
C SER A 102 -8.40 10.16 -4.85
N SER A 103 -9.61 9.83 -4.41
CA SER A 103 -10.52 9.00 -5.19
C SER A 103 -11.25 9.92 -6.17
N SER A 104 -10.69 10.05 -7.36
CA SER A 104 -11.48 10.18 -8.59
C SER A 104 -10.97 9.15 -9.58
#